data_AF-A0A1F8QTG4-F1
#
_entry.id   AF-A0A1F8QTG4-F1
#
_cell.length_a   1.000
_cell.length_b   1.000
_cell.length_c   1.000
_cell.angle_alpha   90.00
_cell.angle_beta   90.00
_cell.angle_gamma   90.00
#
_symmetry.space_group_name_H-M   'P 1'
#
loop_
_entity.id
_entity.type
_entity.pdbx_description
1 polymer ?
#
loop_
_entity_poly.entity_id
_entity_poly.type
_entity_poly.pdbx_seq_one_letter_code
_entity_poly.pdbx_strand_id
1 'polypeptide(L)'
;MNKTETLPVYDSSQRGLPALEELRELYRYHNLVFQTVRRNIVVRYKRSVLGIAWTMLNPLGTTLILTFVFSRVFGGPATYAVYVLSGLICWTFFAQATNDSMHNLIWGGGLIRRIYVPRTVFAVSSVVTGLVNIALALVPLLVVMLVTGITPQWSMLVLPIPALFLAMFALGVGLLLSAVAIYFTDVTEMYTIVLTAWFYLSPVIYKPDLLPEKFAWIVMLNPMYYLINLFRIPIYDGRVPTLQEFLVTGGIALVTLLIGWFIFSQKADEFAYRV
;
A
#
# COMPACT_ATOMS: atom_id res chain seq x y z
N MET A 1 -14.95 -27.71 -44.33
CA MET A 1 -15.69 -27.92 -43.05
C MET A 1 -15.13 -26.94 -42.04
N ASN A 2 -15.79 -25.78 -41.89
CA ASN A 2 -15.43 -24.77 -40.89
C ASN A 2 -15.88 -25.28 -39.52
N LYS A 3 -14.94 -25.47 -38.59
CA LYS A 3 -15.26 -25.57 -37.16
C LYS A 3 -15.77 -24.19 -36.75
N THR A 4 -17.07 -24.06 -36.59
CA THR A 4 -17.67 -22.97 -35.81
C THR A 4 -17.10 -23.09 -34.40
N GLU A 5 -16.07 -22.31 -34.11
CA GLU A 5 -15.66 -22.03 -32.73
C GLU A 5 -16.87 -21.39 -32.05
N THR A 6 -17.57 -22.18 -31.25
CA THR A 6 -18.66 -21.68 -30.41
C THR A 6 -18.04 -20.65 -29.49
N LEU A 7 -18.37 -19.37 -29.73
CA LEU A 7 -18.04 -18.29 -28.83
C LEU A 7 -18.40 -18.74 -27.40
N PRO A 8 -17.51 -18.58 -26.41
CA PRO A 8 -17.84 -18.96 -25.05
C PRO A 8 -19.06 -18.16 -24.61
N VAL A 9 -20.21 -18.83 -24.51
CA VAL A 9 -21.46 -18.25 -24.03
C VAL A 9 -21.26 -17.98 -22.54
N TYR A 10 -21.31 -16.71 -22.16
CA TYR A 10 -21.27 -16.30 -20.75
C TYR A 10 -22.59 -16.73 -20.10
N ASP A 11 -22.56 -17.86 -19.39
CA ASP A 11 -23.69 -18.40 -18.66
C ASP A 11 -23.70 -17.83 -17.23
N SER A 12 -24.60 -16.87 -16.97
CA SER A 12 -24.75 -16.24 -15.66
C SER A 12 -25.35 -17.16 -14.59
N SER A 13 -25.82 -18.36 -14.96
CA SER A 13 -26.46 -19.32 -14.06
C SER A 13 -25.47 -20.28 -13.35
N GLN A 14 -24.22 -20.37 -13.84
CA GLN A 14 -23.14 -21.18 -13.23
C GLN A 14 -22.11 -20.31 -12.49
N ARG A 15 -22.55 -19.30 -11.75
CA ARG A 15 -21.63 -18.48 -10.95
C ARG A 15 -21.12 -19.25 -9.75
N GLY A 16 -19.81 -19.46 -9.72
CA GLY A 16 -19.09 -19.86 -8.50
C GLY A 16 -19.06 -18.71 -7.49
N LEU A 17 -18.26 -18.85 -6.43
CA LEU A 17 -18.04 -17.75 -5.48
C LEU A 17 -17.42 -16.56 -6.25
N PRO A 18 -18.03 -15.35 -6.25
CA PRO A 18 -17.55 -14.20 -7.02
C PRO A 18 -16.09 -13.84 -6.72
N ALA A 19 -15.67 -14.08 -5.48
CA ALA A 19 -14.30 -13.89 -5.01
C ALA A 19 -13.28 -14.80 -5.73
N LEU A 20 -13.62 -16.05 -6.03
CA LEU A 20 -12.75 -17.00 -6.72
C LEU A 20 -12.71 -16.73 -8.23
N GLU A 21 -13.84 -16.29 -8.79
CA GLU A 21 -13.93 -15.89 -10.19
C GLU A 21 -13.04 -14.67 -10.46
N GLU A 22 -13.16 -13.61 -9.66
CA GLU A 22 -12.30 -12.43 -9.75
C GLU A 22 -10.81 -12.79 -9.59
N LEU A 23 -10.46 -13.72 -8.70
CA LEU A 23 -9.07 -14.17 -8.53
C LEU A 23 -8.55 -14.88 -9.80
N ARG A 24 -9.36 -15.79 -10.36
CA ARG A 24 -9.03 -16.52 -11.58
C ARG A 24 -8.91 -15.59 -12.78
N GLU A 25 -9.79 -14.60 -12.87
CA GLU A 25 -9.73 -13.58 -13.91
C GLU A 25 -8.50 -12.70 -13.75
N LEU A 26 -8.20 -12.22 -12.54
CA LEU A 26 -6.99 -11.43 -12.29
C LEU A 26 -5.73 -12.18 -12.78
N TYR A 27 -5.64 -13.49 -12.52
CA TYR A 27 -4.56 -14.33 -13.01
C TYR A 27 -4.54 -14.43 -14.56
N ARG A 28 -5.71 -14.61 -15.18
CA ARG A 28 -5.84 -14.63 -16.65
C ARG A 28 -5.43 -13.30 -17.28
N TYR A 29 -5.74 -12.18 -16.63
CA TYR A 29 -5.46 -10.82 -17.08
C TYR A 29 -4.15 -10.24 -16.50
N HIS A 30 -3.19 -11.07 -16.06
CA HIS A 30 -1.90 -10.60 -15.52
C HIS A 30 -1.14 -9.65 -16.49
N ASN A 31 -1.26 -9.86 -17.80
CA ASN A 31 -0.68 -8.96 -18.80
C ASN A 31 -1.29 -7.56 -18.71
N LEU A 32 -2.59 -7.45 -18.45
CA LEU A 32 -3.26 -6.16 -18.28
C LEU A 32 -2.83 -5.48 -16.98
N VAL A 33 -2.63 -6.25 -15.90
CA VAL A 33 -2.04 -5.73 -14.65
C VAL A 33 -0.65 -5.14 -14.95
N PHE A 34 0.21 -5.89 -15.64
CA PHE A 34 1.55 -5.41 -15.99
C PHE A 34 1.52 -4.15 -16.85
N GLN A 35 0.66 -4.08 -17.86
CA GLN A 35 0.52 -2.88 -18.70
C GLN A 35 -0.03 -1.69 -17.92
N THR A 36 -0.96 -1.92 -16.99
CA THR A 36 -1.51 -0.87 -16.12
C THR A 36 -0.46 -0.34 -15.16
N VAL A 37 0.33 -1.22 -14.52
CA VAL A 37 1.47 -0.85 -13.67
C VAL A 37 2.48 -0.03 -14.47
N ARG A 38 2.89 -0.52 -15.65
CA ARG A 38 3.82 0.19 -16.52
C ARG A 38 3.28 1.56 -16.91
N ARG A 39 2.00 1.66 -17.27
CA ARG A 39 1.34 2.93 -17.58
C ARG A 39 1.39 3.87 -16.39
N ASN A 40 1.03 3.40 -15.19
CA ASN A 40 0.99 4.22 -13.98
C ASN A 40 2.38 4.79 -13.65
N ILE A 41 3.43 3.97 -13.74
CA ILE A 41 4.83 4.38 -13.57
C ILE A 41 5.22 5.41 -14.63
N VAL A 42 5.01 5.11 -15.91
CA VAL A 42 5.40 5.99 -17.01
C VAL A 42 4.68 7.33 -16.89
N VAL A 43 3.36 7.35 -16.69
CA VAL A 43 2.58 8.58 -16.57
C VAL A 43 3.07 9.45 -15.42
N ARG A 44 3.43 8.85 -14.27
CA ARG A 44 3.94 9.58 -13.12
C ARG A 44 5.29 10.26 -13.36
N TYR A 45 6.18 9.64 -14.13
CA TYR A 45 7.52 10.17 -14.40
C TYR A 45 7.66 10.91 -15.73
N LYS A 46 6.68 10.79 -16.63
CA LYS A 46 6.69 11.43 -17.94
C LYS A 46 6.53 12.94 -17.77
N ARG A 47 7.38 13.72 -18.46
CA ARG A 47 7.45 15.20 -18.43
C ARG A 47 7.91 15.83 -17.11
N SER A 48 8.49 15.05 -16.19
CA SER A 48 9.11 15.60 -14.99
C SER A 48 10.60 15.86 -15.20
N VAL A 49 11.08 17.06 -14.82
CA VAL A 49 12.49 17.45 -14.92
C VAL A 49 13.40 16.54 -14.09
N LEU A 50 12.95 16.14 -12.89
CA LEU A 50 13.71 15.25 -11.99
C LEU A 50 13.29 13.78 -12.11
N GLY A 51 12.20 13.46 -12.82
CA GLY A 51 11.76 12.09 -13.08
C GLY A 51 11.57 11.27 -11.80
N ILE A 52 12.21 10.09 -11.75
CA ILE A 52 12.14 9.13 -10.64
C ILE A 52 12.67 9.73 -9.33
N ALA A 53 13.65 10.64 -9.40
CA ALA A 53 14.27 11.23 -8.21
C ALA A 53 13.28 11.96 -7.30
N TRP A 54 12.13 12.43 -7.83
CA TRP A 54 11.06 13.03 -7.03
C TRP A 54 10.52 12.09 -5.95
N THR A 55 10.42 10.78 -6.23
CA THR A 55 9.93 9.82 -5.23
C THR A 55 10.86 9.69 -4.04
N MET A 56 12.15 9.94 -4.23
CA MET A 56 13.15 9.89 -3.18
C MET A 56 13.27 11.24 -2.46
N LEU A 57 13.13 12.35 -3.21
CA LEU A 57 13.31 13.69 -2.69
C LEU A 57 12.25 14.08 -1.64
N ASN A 58 10.98 13.70 -1.85
CA ASN A 58 9.90 14.05 -0.92
C ASN A 58 10.07 13.38 0.46
N PRO A 59 10.26 12.05 0.57
CA PRO A 59 10.56 11.40 1.85
C PRO A 59 11.83 11.94 2.51
N LEU A 60 12.88 12.23 1.74
CA LEU A 60 14.12 12.81 2.27
C LEU A 60 13.91 14.21 2.84
N GLY A 61 13.22 15.10 2.10
CA GLY A 61 12.90 16.45 2.58
C GLY A 61 12.05 16.42 3.84
N THR A 62 11.03 15.57 3.88
CA THR A 62 10.18 15.37 5.07
C THR A 62 11.00 14.83 6.25
N THR A 63 11.89 13.86 6.01
CA THR A 63 12.79 13.31 7.04
C THR A 63 13.73 14.37 7.57
N LEU A 64 14.31 15.22 6.70
CA LEU A 64 15.20 16.31 7.11
C LEU A 64 14.47 17.31 8.01
N ILE A 65 13.27 17.74 7.60
CA ILE A 65 12.44 18.67 8.39
C ILE A 65 12.13 18.06 9.76
N LEU A 66 11.61 16.82 9.79
CA LEU A 66 11.25 16.15 11.03
C LEU A 66 12.48 15.93 11.92
N THR A 67 13.61 15.55 11.33
CA THR A 67 14.86 15.35 12.08
C THR A 67 15.36 16.65 12.67
N PHE A 68 15.33 17.74 11.91
CA PHE A 68 15.70 19.05 12.44
C PHE A 68 14.83 19.46 13.63
N VAL A 69 13.52 19.24 13.55
CA VAL A 69 12.55 19.62 14.60
C VAL A 69 12.64 18.71 15.83
N PHE A 70 12.74 17.38 15.65
CA PHE A 70 12.56 16.41 16.72
C PHE A 70 13.86 15.72 17.18
N SER A 71 15.00 15.91 16.50
CA SER A 71 16.28 15.25 16.86
C SER A 71 16.68 15.43 18.33
N ARG A 72 16.40 16.60 18.92
CA ARG A 72 16.72 16.90 20.33
C ARG A 72 15.89 16.08 21.32
N VAL A 73 14.69 15.65 20.93
CA VAL A 73 13.78 14.88 21.79
C VAL A 73 14.10 13.37 21.76
N PHE A 74 14.71 12.89 20.66
CA PHE A 74 14.87 11.45 20.40
C PHE A 74 16.29 10.90 20.49
N GLY A 75 17.19 11.60 21.20
CA GLY A 75 18.55 11.12 21.44
C GLY A 75 19.52 11.30 20.27
N GLY A 76 19.23 12.21 19.34
CA GLY A 76 20.16 12.63 18.29
C GLY A 76 19.60 12.55 16.86
N PRO A 77 20.14 13.36 15.92
CA PRO A 77 19.62 13.46 14.56
C PRO A 77 19.83 12.18 13.73
N ALA A 78 20.94 11.47 13.96
CA ALA A 78 21.30 10.27 13.20
C ALA A 78 20.27 9.13 13.35
N THR A 79 20.02 8.73 14.60
CA THR A 79 19.10 7.65 14.94
C THR A 79 17.65 7.98 14.61
N TYR A 80 17.27 9.24 14.80
CA TYR A 80 15.91 9.69 14.51
C TYR A 80 15.62 9.77 13.00
N ALA A 81 16.59 10.18 12.17
CA ALA A 81 16.40 10.23 10.71
C ALA A 81 16.03 8.86 10.13
N VAL A 82 16.74 7.79 10.55
CA VAL A 82 16.44 6.41 10.12
C VAL A 82 15.10 5.93 10.67
N TYR A 83 14.78 6.27 11.91
CA TYR A 83 13.50 5.92 12.56
C TYR A 83 12.29 6.53 11.83
N VAL A 84 12.37 7.80 11.49
CA VAL A 84 11.29 8.51 10.79
C VAL A 84 11.20 8.07 9.35
N LEU A 85 12.32 7.98 8.63
CA LEU A 85 12.31 7.61 7.22
C LEU A 85 11.72 6.21 7.01
N SER A 86 12.08 5.22 7.85
CA SER A 86 11.48 3.88 7.77
C SER A 86 9.96 3.91 7.97
N GLY A 87 9.45 4.67 8.93
CA GLY A 87 8.01 4.83 9.13
C GLY A 87 7.32 5.59 8.00
N LEU A 88 7.96 6.63 7.46
CA LEU A 88 7.47 7.40 6.31
C LEU A 88 7.36 6.52 5.07
N ILE A 89 8.31 5.62 4.80
CA ILE A 89 8.25 4.70 3.66
C ILE A 89 7.00 3.83 3.74
N CYS A 90 6.73 3.22 4.89
CA CYS A 90 5.52 2.41 5.09
C CYS A 90 4.24 3.23 4.94
N TRP A 91 4.20 4.39 5.59
CA TRP A 91 3.01 5.24 5.60
C TRP A 91 2.70 5.79 4.20
N THR A 92 3.69 6.33 3.52
CA THR A 92 3.54 6.89 2.17
C THR A 92 3.12 5.82 1.18
N PHE A 93 3.68 4.61 1.27
CA PHE A 93 3.19 3.48 0.47
C PHE A 93 1.71 3.20 0.73
N PHE A 94 1.30 3.05 2.00
CA PHE A 94 -0.08 2.71 2.35
C PHE A 94 -1.06 3.78 1.87
N ALA A 95 -0.76 5.05 2.18
CA ALA A 95 -1.56 6.19 1.78
C ALA A 95 -1.69 6.28 0.25
N GLN A 96 -0.58 6.11 -0.46
CA GLN A 96 -0.56 6.19 -1.90
C GLN A 96 -1.27 5.01 -2.57
N ALA A 97 -1.02 3.78 -2.12
CA ALA A 97 -1.62 2.58 -2.69
C ALA A 97 -3.15 2.58 -2.53
N THR A 98 -3.66 2.95 -1.34
CA THR A 98 -5.11 3.01 -1.09
C THR A 98 -5.79 4.13 -1.88
N ASN A 99 -5.17 5.31 -1.96
CA ASN A 99 -5.72 6.44 -2.69
C ASN A 99 -5.68 6.22 -4.22
N ASP A 100 -4.56 5.70 -4.73
CA ASP A 100 -4.41 5.32 -6.14
C ASP A 100 -5.40 4.20 -6.52
N SER A 101 -5.70 3.24 -5.64
CA SER A 101 -6.71 2.19 -5.89
C SER A 101 -8.10 2.77 -6.14
N MET A 102 -8.54 3.73 -5.34
CA MET A 102 -9.82 4.41 -5.54
C MET A 102 -9.83 5.23 -6.83
N HIS A 103 -8.82 6.09 -7.01
CA HIS A 103 -8.74 6.97 -8.18
C HIS A 103 -8.65 6.18 -9.49
N ASN A 104 -7.78 5.17 -9.55
CA ASN A 104 -7.59 4.38 -10.78
C ASN A 104 -8.85 3.60 -11.16
N LEU A 105 -9.68 3.22 -10.19
CA LEU A 105 -10.95 2.55 -10.44
C LEU A 105 -12.00 3.51 -11.00
N ILE A 106 -12.16 4.68 -10.38
CA ILE A 106 -13.10 5.71 -10.84
C ILE A 106 -12.72 6.20 -12.24
N TRP A 107 -11.45 6.57 -12.44
CA TRP A 107 -10.94 6.99 -13.75
C TRP A 107 -10.91 5.85 -14.77
N GLY A 108 -10.67 4.63 -14.31
CA GLY A 108 -10.72 3.40 -15.11
C GLY A 108 -12.13 3.07 -15.63
N GLY A 109 -13.15 3.72 -15.09
CA GLY A 109 -14.55 3.58 -15.50
C GLY A 109 -14.82 3.68 -16.98
N GLY A 110 -14.21 4.66 -17.65
CA GLY A 110 -14.35 4.83 -19.09
C GLY A 110 -13.83 3.64 -19.91
N LEU A 111 -12.86 2.88 -19.37
CA LEU A 111 -12.35 1.66 -20.00
C LEU A 111 -13.28 0.48 -19.73
N ILE A 112 -13.78 0.35 -18.49
CA ILE A 112 -14.72 -0.71 -18.07
C ILE A 112 -16.00 -0.68 -18.91
N ARG A 113 -16.48 0.51 -19.32
CA ARG A 113 -17.65 0.65 -20.20
C ARG A 113 -17.44 0.19 -21.64
N ARG A 114 -16.19 0.15 -22.12
CA ARG A 114 -15.87 -0.12 -23.53
C ARG A 114 -15.45 -1.57 -23.76
N ILE A 115 -14.76 -2.15 -22.79
CA ILE A 115 -14.25 -3.52 -22.85
C ILE A 115 -14.38 -4.19 -21.48
N TYR A 116 -14.58 -5.50 -21.49
CA TYR A 116 -14.58 -6.27 -20.25
C TYR A 116 -13.18 -6.25 -19.61
N VAL A 117 -13.10 -5.75 -18.38
CA VAL A 117 -11.88 -5.72 -17.56
C VAL A 117 -12.25 -6.08 -16.13
N PRO A 118 -11.56 -7.04 -15.49
CA PRO A 118 -11.77 -7.33 -14.07
C PRO A 118 -11.44 -6.11 -13.22
N ARG A 119 -12.34 -5.71 -12.32
CA ARG A 119 -12.24 -4.41 -11.62
C ARG A 119 -11.12 -4.41 -10.59
N THR A 120 -10.79 -5.58 -10.06
CA THR A 120 -9.66 -5.83 -9.15
C THR A 120 -8.31 -5.45 -9.76
N VAL A 121 -8.18 -5.43 -11.10
CA VAL A 121 -6.95 -5.05 -11.81
C VAL A 121 -6.47 -3.66 -11.42
N PHE A 122 -7.38 -2.69 -11.24
CA PHE A 122 -7.01 -1.31 -10.91
C PHE A 122 -6.38 -1.23 -9.51
N ALA A 123 -7.00 -1.85 -8.51
CA ALA A 123 -6.49 -1.86 -7.14
C ALA A 123 -5.16 -2.62 -7.03
N VAL A 124 -5.05 -3.78 -7.67
CA VAL A 124 -3.80 -4.58 -7.67
C VAL A 124 -2.67 -3.82 -8.37
N SER A 125 -2.96 -3.17 -9.50
CA SER A 125 -1.96 -2.39 -10.22
C SER A 125 -1.46 -1.19 -9.40
N SER A 126 -2.33 -0.55 -8.63
CA SER A 126 -1.97 0.54 -7.71
C SER A 126 -1.01 0.06 -6.61
N VAL A 127 -1.32 -1.07 -5.96
CA VAL A 127 -0.48 -1.65 -4.90
C VAL A 127 0.88 -2.10 -5.44
N VAL A 128 0.91 -2.76 -6.61
CA VAL A 128 2.17 -3.16 -7.26
C VAL A 128 3.01 -1.94 -7.67
N THR A 129 2.38 -0.87 -8.15
CA THR A 129 3.07 0.41 -8.42
C THR A 129 3.66 0.99 -7.14
N GLY A 130 2.95 0.91 -6.02
CA GLY A 130 3.46 1.30 -4.72
C GLY A 130 4.67 0.47 -4.27
N LEU A 131 4.70 -0.84 -4.55
CA LEU A 131 5.81 -1.71 -4.17
C LEU A 131 7.10 -1.32 -4.88
N VAL A 132 6.99 -0.90 -6.15
CA VAL A 132 8.12 -0.30 -6.88
C VAL A 132 8.60 0.97 -6.18
N ASN A 133 7.69 1.81 -5.67
CA ASN A 133 8.07 3.00 -4.92
C ASN A 133 8.75 2.67 -3.59
N ILE A 134 8.32 1.62 -2.86
CA ILE A 134 9.06 1.15 -1.67
C ILE A 134 10.47 0.75 -2.08
N ALA A 135 10.63 -0.04 -3.14
CA ALA A 135 11.95 -0.48 -3.60
C ALA A 135 12.87 0.72 -3.93
N LEU A 136 12.32 1.75 -4.58
CA LEU A 136 13.04 3.01 -4.82
C LEU A 136 13.34 3.78 -3.53
N ALA A 137 12.42 3.77 -2.55
CA ALA A 137 12.57 4.45 -1.28
C ALA A 137 13.52 3.74 -0.29
N LEU A 138 13.89 2.48 -0.54
CA LEU A 138 14.97 1.81 0.18
C LEU A 138 16.35 2.42 -0.15
N VAL A 139 16.54 2.96 -1.35
CA VAL A 139 17.80 3.62 -1.74
C VAL A 139 18.12 4.84 -0.87
N PRO A 140 17.24 5.85 -0.70
CA PRO A 140 17.52 6.97 0.19
C PRO A 140 17.63 6.53 1.66
N LEU A 141 16.93 5.47 2.08
CA LEU A 141 17.11 4.91 3.42
C LEU A 141 18.54 4.42 3.64
N LEU A 142 19.08 3.64 2.71
CA LEU A 142 20.46 3.17 2.76
C LEU A 142 21.46 4.32 2.78
N VAL A 143 21.24 5.36 1.96
CA VAL A 143 22.08 6.56 1.95
C VAL A 143 22.08 7.25 3.32
N VAL A 144 20.90 7.42 3.94
CA VAL A 144 20.79 8.02 5.27
C VAL A 144 21.49 7.16 6.32
N MET A 145 21.34 5.83 6.29
CA MET A 145 22.03 4.92 7.21
C MET A 145 23.55 5.06 7.11
N LEU A 146 24.10 5.09 5.89
CA LEU A 146 25.54 5.27 5.66
C LEU A 146 26.06 6.62 6.15
N VAL A 147 25.34 7.71 5.86
CA VAL A 147 25.72 9.08 6.30
C VAL A 147 25.64 9.23 7.82
N THR A 148 24.69 8.56 8.45
CA THR A 148 24.48 8.61 9.91
C THR A 148 25.37 7.64 10.68
N GLY A 149 26.17 6.82 10.00
CA GLY A 149 27.07 5.83 10.61
C GLY A 149 26.35 4.57 11.14
N ILE A 150 25.07 4.38 10.82
CA ILE A 150 24.31 3.18 11.18
C ILE A 150 24.59 2.11 10.13
N THR A 151 25.21 1.01 10.53
CA THR A 151 25.58 -0.07 9.60
C THR A 151 24.34 -0.86 9.16
N PRO A 152 24.10 -0.99 7.84
CA PRO A 152 23.08 -1.90 7.33
C PRO A 152 23.39 -3.33 7.77
N GLN A 153 22.41 -4.00 8.37
CA GLN A 153 22.55 -5.36 8.86
C GLN A 153 21.90 -6.37 7.91
N TRP A 154 22.35 -7.63 7.96
CA TRP A 154 21.80 -8.72 7.16
C TRP A 154 20.30 -8.96 7.39
N SER A 155 19.77 -8.53 8.54
CA SER A 155 18.34 -8.50 8.85
C SER A 155 17.51 -7.79 7.77
N MET A 156 18.06 -6.78 7.10
CA MET A 156 17.36 -6.02 6.05
C MET A 156 16.95 -6.88 4.84
N LEU A 157 17.57 -8.04 4.62
CA LEU A 157 17.15 -8.99 3.58
C LEU A 157 15.73 -9.54 3.81
N VAL A 158 15.21 -9.42 5.04
CA VAL A 158 13.87 -9.86 5.43
C VAL A 158 12.78 -8.84 5.03
N LEU A 159 13.16 -7.60 4.67
CA LEU A 159 12.23 -6.52 4.30
C LEU A 159 11.18 -6.84 3.23
N PRO A 160 11.41 -7.74 2.25
CA PRO A 160 10.36 -8.15 1.32
C PRO A 160 9.12 -8.75 2.01
N ILE A 161 9.28 -9.41 3.17
CA ILE A 161 8.16 -10.03 3.88
C ILE A 161 7.26 -8.98 4.56
N PRO A 162 7.77 -8.04 5.38
CA PRO A 162 6.97 -6.92 5.89
C PRO A 162 6.36 -6.06 4.78
N ALA A 163 7.08 -5.84 3.67
CA ALA A 163 6.55 -5.11 2.51
C ALA A 163 5.36 -5.85 1.87
N LEU A 164 5.40 -7.18 1.80
CA LEU A 164 4.28 -7.99 1.32
C LEU A 164 3.06 -7.88 2.24
N PHE A 165 3.24 -7.95 3.57
CA PHE A 165 2.13 -7.79 4.51
C PHE A 165 1.51 -6.39 4.42
N LEU A 166 2.34 -5.36 4.28
CA LEU A 166 1.87 -4.00 4.06
C LEU A 166 1.10 -3.88 2.74
N ALA A 167 1.54 -4.55 1.67
CA ALA A 167 0.83 -4.59 0.41
C ALA A 167 -0.50 -5.32 0.49
N MET A 168 -0.58 -6.46 1.20
CA MET A 168 -1.83 -7.18 1.44
C MET A 168 -2.83 -6.31 2.21
N PHE A 169 -2.37 -5.64 3.28
CA PHE A 169 -3.20 -4.73 4.05
C PHE A 169 -3.69 -3.53 3.21
N ALA A 170 -2.78 -2.89 2.46
CA ALA A 170 -3.12 -1.78 1.58
C ALA A 170 -4.09 -2.19 0.46
N LEU A 171 -3.96 -3.41 -0.08
CA LEU A 171 -4.89 -3.95 -1.06
C LEU A 171 -6.28 -4.18 -0.45
N GLY A 172 -6.34 -4.78 0.73
CA GLY A 172 -7.61 -5.00 1.44
C GLY A 172 -8.36 -3.70 1.73
N VAL A 173 -7.67 -2.72 2.33
CA VAL A 173 -8.26 -1.39 2.60
C VAL A 173 -8.61 -0.67 1.30
N GLY A 174 -7.72 -0.71 0.31
CA GLY A 174 -7.94 -0.09 -1.00
C GLY A 174 -9.18 -0.63 -1.69
N LEU A 175 -9.40 -1.96 -1.68
CA LEU A 175 -10.58 -2.59 -2.23
C LEU A 175 -11.86 -2.19 -1.48
N LEU A 176 -11.83 -2.14 -0.14
CA LEU A 176 -12.97 -1.68 0.66
C LEU A 176 -13.35 -0.25 0.29
N LEU A 177 -12.38 0.65 0.28
CA LEU A 177 -12.61 2.06 -0.03
C LEU A 177 -13.08 2.25 -1.47
N SER A 178 -12.47 1.53 -2.42
CA SER A 178 -12.89 1.49 -3.82
C SER A 178 -14.35 1.06 -3.97
N ALA A 179 -14.80 0.06 -3.20
CA ALA A 179 -16.18 -0.39 -3.23
C ALA A 179 -17.15 0.69 -2.73
N VAL A 180 -16.74 1.54 -1.77
CA VAL A 180 -17.56 2.65 -1.28
C VAL A 180 -17.50 3.86 -2.22
N ALA A 181 -16.32 4.18 -2.75
CA ALA A 181 -16.07 5.37 -3.56
C ALA A 181 -16.84 5.39 -4.90
N ILE A 182 -17.27 4.23 -5.38
CA ILE A 182 -18.14 4.12 -6.56
C ILE A 182 -19.55 4.65 -6.30
N TYR A 183 -20.02 4.55 -5.05
CA TYR A 183 -21.32 5.07 -4.66
C TYR A 183 -21.23 6.56 -4.30
N PHE A 184 -20.08 6.96 -3.75
CA PHE A 184 -19.84 8.30 -3.24
C PHE A 184 -18.44 8.77 -3.66
N THR A 185 -18.36 9.55 -4.73
CA THR A 185 -17.08 10.05 -5.24
C THR A 185 -16.33 10.88 -4.21
N ASP A 186 -17.03 11.65 -3.36
CA ASP A 186 -16.41 12.49 -2.31
C ASP A 186 -15.59 11.70 -1.27
N VAL A 187 -15.73 10.37 -1.22
CA VAL A 187 -14.95 9.50 -0.33
C VAL A 187 -13.46 9.60 -0.62
N THR A 188 -13.04 9.84 -1.87
CA THR A 188 -11.60 9.96 -2.20
C THR A 188 -10.94 11.14 -1.48
N GLU A 189 -11.64 12.26 -1.40
CA GLU A 189 -11.19 13.51 -0.80
C GLU A 189 -11.30 13.42 0.72
N MET A 190 -12.42 12.92 1.24
CA MET A 190 -12.61 12.70 2.68
C MET A 190 -11.56 11.73 3.23
N TYR A 191 -11.24 10.67 2.50
CA TYR A 191 -10.22 9.71 2.92
C TYR A 191 -8.83 10.33 3.04
N THR A 192 -8.51 11.35 2.25
CA THR A 192 -7.22 12.06 2.36
C THR A 192 -7.09 12.79 3.69
N ILE A 193 -8.20 13.33 4.21
CA ILE A 193 -8.25 13.92 5.57
C ILE A 193 -8.08 12.82 6.62
N VAL A 194 -8.77 11.69 6.46
CA VAL A 194 -8.64 10.53 7.36
C VAL A 194 -7.21 10.01 7.41
N LEU A 195 -6.53 9.91 6.26
CA LEU A 195 -5.11 9.57 6.19
C LEU A 195 -4.26 10.53 7.00
N THR A 196 -4.53 11.84 6.92
CA THR A 196 -3.78 12.83 7.69
C THR A 196 -3.97 12.62 9.20
N ALA A 197 -5.20 12.42 9.66
CA ALA A 197 -5.48 12.13 11.07
C ALA A 197 -4.83 10.80 11.52
N TRP A 198 -4.93 9.76 10.70
CA TRP A 198 -4.39 8.43 10.99
C TRP A 198 -2.86 8.39 10.95
N PHE A 199 -2.22 9.26 10.18
CA PHE A 199 -0.76 9.45 10.19
C PHE A 199 -0.27 9.86 11.58
N TYR A 200 -0.92 10.86 12.19
CA TYR A 200 -0.56 11.33 13.53
C TYR A 200 -0.95 10.34 14.64
N LEU A 201 -1.99 9.54 14.43
CA LEU A 201 -2.36 8.45 15.32
C LEU A 201 -1.34 7.28 15.26
N SER A 202 -0.69 7.11 14.11
CA SER A 202 0.31 6.07 13.90
C SER A 202 1.66 6.54 14.43
N PRO A 203 2.46 5.68 15.06
CA PRO A 203 3.76 6.06 15.60
C PRO A 203 4.82 6.17 14.49
N VAL A 204 4.58 7.03 13.49
CA VAL A 204 5.53 7.33 12.42
C VAL A 204 6.58 8.31 12.92
N ILE A 205 6.14 9.42 13.52
CA ILE A 205 6.99 10.53 13.96
C ILE A 205 7.58 10.26 15.35
N TYR A 206 6.82 9.60 16.24
CA TYR A 206 7.19 9.40 17.63
C TYR A 206 7.37 7.93 17.99
N LYS A 207 8.06 7.68 19.10
CA LYS A 207 8.22 6.36 19.72
C LYS A 207 7.04 6.08 20.65
N PRO A 208 6.46 4.86 20.63
CA PRO A 208 5.36 4.50 21.53
C PRO A 208 5.69 4.75 23.01
N ASP A 209 6.95 4.59 23.40
CA ASP A 209 7.44 4.76 24.78
C ASP A 209 7.26 6.20 25.32
N LEU A 210 7.07 7.19 24.45
CA LEU A 210 6.83 8.58 24.86
C LEU A 210 5.37 8.88 25.20
N LEU A 211 4.45 7.96 24.88
CA LEU A 211 3.04 8.17 25.19
C LEU A 211 2.76 7.83 26.65
N PRO A 212 1.96 8.64 27.35
CA PRO A 212 1.42 8.26 28.65
C PRO A 212 0.68 6.93 28.56
N GLU A 213 0.81 6.05 29.56
CA GLU A 213 0.20 4.72 29.58
C GLU A 213 -1.32 4.74 29.27
N LYS A 214 -2.01 5.82 29.67
CA LYS A 214 -3.44 6.05 29.39
C LYS A 214 -3.81 6.09 27.90
N PHE A 215 -2.86 6.39 27.01
CA PHE A 215 -3.07 6.48 25.56
C PHE A 215 -2.41 5.35 24.77
N ALA A 216 -1.61 4.49 25.43
CA ALA A 216 -0.91 3.40 24.77
C ALA A 216 -1.87 2.42 24.08
N TRP A 217 -3.04 2.16 24.67
CA TRP A 217 -4.06 1.26 24.10
C TRP A 217 -4.56 1.72 22.72
N ILE A 218 -4.62 3.03 22.46
CA ILE A 218 -5.07 3.58 21.17
C ILE A 218 -4.08 3.19 20.07
N VAL A 219 -2.78 3.27 20.35
CA VAL A 219 -1.73 2.87 19.41
C VAL A 219 -1.71 1.36 19.22
N MET A 220 -1.96 0.58 20.28
CA MET A 220 -2.04 -0.89 20.18
C MET A 220 -3.23 -1.36 19.35
N LEU A 221 -4.36 -0.64 19.33
CA LEU A 221 -5.49 -0.97 18.46
C LEU A 221 -5.26 -0.63 16.98
N ASN A 222 -4.25 0.20 16.67
CA ASN A 222 -4.00 0.64 15.32
C ASN A 222 -3.27 -0.44 14.50
N PRO A 223 -3.85 -1.00 13.43
CA PRO A 223 -3.18 -2.04 12.62
C PRO A 223 -1.90 -1.55 11.94
N MET A 224 -1.83 -0.25 11.61
CA MET A 224 -0.62 0.35 11.02
C MET A 224 0.55 0.37 12.00
N TYR A 225 0.32 0.35 13.31
CA TYR A 225 1.39 0.23 14.30
C TYR A 225 2.18 -1.07 14.09
N TYR A 226 1.49 -2.21 14.00
CA TYR A 226 2.14 -3.51 13.81
C TYR A 226 2.90 -3.60 12.48
N LEU A 227 2.31 -3.07 11.41
CA LEU A 227 2.94 -3.07 10.08
C LEU A 227 4.20 -2.20 10.03
N ILE A 228 4.15 -0.98 10.58
CA ILE A 228 5.30 -0.08 10.66
C ILE A 228 6.38 -0.69 11.57
N ASN A 229 5.98 -1.25 12.71
CA ASN A 229 6.92 -1.85 13.65
C ASN A 229 7.65 -3.06 13.02
N LEU A 230 6.92 -3.94 12.33
CA LEU A 230 7.51 -5.10 11.65
C LEU A 230 8.51 -4.68 10.56
N PHE A 231 8.25 -3.59 9.85
CA PHE A 231 9.18 -3.04 8.87
C PHE A 231 10.41 -2.40 9.53
N ARG A 232 10.27 -1.83 10.73
CA ARG A 232 11.35 -1.17 11.47
C ARG A 232 12.33 -2.15 12.12
N ILE A 233 11.86 -3.25 12.68
CA ILE A 233 12.71 -4.20 13.43
C ILE A 233 13.98 -4.59 12.64
N PRO A 234 13.91 -4.98 11.36
CA PRO A 234 15.11 -5.30 10.59
C PRO A 234 16.07 -4.12 10.35
N ILE A 235 15.57 -2.90 10.33
CA ILE A 235 16.32 -1.67 9.98
C ILE A 235 16.96 -1.06 11.24
N TYR A 236 16.15 -0.94 12.30
CA TYR A 236 16.49 -0.20 13.50
C TYR A 236 17.04 -1.09 14.61
N ASP A 237 16.41 -2.24 14.87
CA ASP A 237 16.86 -3.18 15.90
C ASP A 237 17.96 -4.13 15.40
N GLY A 238 18.13 -4.24 14.07
CA GLY A 238 19.13 -5.11 13.45
C GLY A 238 18.85 -6.61 13.61
N ARG A 239 17.66 -6.97 14.09
CA ARG A 239 17.26 -8.37 14.30
C ARG A 239 16.23 -8.82 13.28
N VAL A 240 16.12 -10.12 13.09
CA VAL A 240 14.99 -10.72 12.38
C VAL A 240 13.77 -10.67 13.32
N PRO A 241 12.58 -10.28 12.82
CA PRO A 241 11.36 -10.34 13.63
C PRO A 241 11.07 -11.76 14.10
N THR A 242 10.49 -11.86 15.29
CA THR A 242 10.07 -13.13 15.88
C THR A 242 8.89 -13.72 15.11
N LEU A 243 8.67 -15.03 15.25
CA LEU A 243 7.53 -15.69 14.62
C LEU A 243 6.20 -15.07 15.06
N GLN A 244 6.07 -14.67 16.31
CA GLN A 244 4.87 -14.02 16.82
C GLN A 244 4.60 -12.67 16.15
N GLU A 245 5.64 -11.84 15.97
CA GLU A 245 5.52 -10.55 15.27
C GLU A 245 5.07 -10.75 13.80
N PHE A 246 5.57 -11.79 13.13
CA PHE A 246 5.11 -12.15 11.78
C PHE A 246 3.67 -12.65 11.76
N LEU A 247 3.28 -13.53 12.68
CA LEU A 247 1.94 -14.12 12.72
C LEU A 247 0.86 -13.08 13.03
N VAL A 248 1.10 -12.19 14.00
CA VAL A 248 0.15 -11.13 14.36
C VAL A 248 -0.02 -10.17 13.20
N THR A 249 1.08 -9.66 12.66
CA THR A 249 1.03 -8.67 11.57
C THR A 249 0.49 -9.28 10.28
N GLY A 250 0.92 -10.50 9.94
CA GLY A 250 0.44 -11.25 8.79
C GLY A 250 -1.04 -11.62 8.92
N GLY A 251 -1.50 -11.97 10.12
CA GLY A 251 -2.91 -12.23 10.42
C GLY A 251 -3.79 -11.00 10.18
N ILE A 252 -3.37 -9.83 10.68
CA ILE A 252 -4.08 -8.56 10.45
C ILE A 252 -4.15 -8.24 8.95
N ALA A 253 -3.02 -8.35 8.25
CA ALA A 253 -2.94 -8.09 6.81
C ALA A 253 -3.82 -9.04 6.00
N LEU A 254 -3.78 -10.33 6.33
CA LEU A 254 -4.56 -11.37 5.67
C LEU A 254 -6.06 -11.20 5.90
N VAL A 255 -6.49 -11.00 7.15
CA VAL A 255 -7.91 -10.79 7.48
C VAL A 255 -8.46 -9.57 6.76
N THR A 256 -7.71 -8.45 6.77
CA THR A 256 -8.11 -7.22 6.07
C THR A 256 -8.22 -7.44 4.56
N LEU A 257 -7.27 -8.18 3.97
CA LEU A 257 -7.31 -8.54 2.56
C LEU A 257 -8.54 -9.40 2.24
N LEU A 258 -8.81 -10.45 3.03
CA LEU A 258 -9.94 -11.35 2.81
C LEU A 258 -11.28 -10.61 2.90
N ILE A 259 -11.45 -9.76 3.91
CA ILE A 259 -12.65 -8.93 4.07
C ILE A 259 -12.80 -7.98 2.88
N GLY A 260 -11.74 -7.26 2.51
CA GLY A 260 -11.77 -6.32 1.39
C GLY A 260 -12.05 -6.98 0.05
N TRP A 261 -11.42 -8.13 -0.20
CA TRP A 261 -11.63 -8.93 -1.40
C TRP A 261 -13.06 -9.43 -1.49
N PHE A 262 -13.59 -10.00 -0.40
CA PHE A 262 -14.94 -10.54 -0.37
C PHE A 262 -16.00 -9.45 -0.62
N ILE A 263 -15.92 -8.32 0.10
CA ILE A 263 -16.88 -7.22 -0.06
C ILE A 263 -16.80 -6.62 -1.47
N PHE A 264 -15.59 -6.43 -2.00
CA PHE A 264 -15.42 -5.89 -3.34
C PHE A 264 -15.99 -6.81 -4.41
N SER A 265 -15.69 -8.12 -4.36
CA SER A 265 -16.19 -9.08 -5.34
C SER A 265 -17.71 -9.24 -5.31
N GLN A 266 -18.35 -9.11 -4.15
CA GLN A 266 -19.82 -9.08 -4.07
C GLN A 266 -20.42 -7.86 -4.75
N LYS A 267 -19.74 -6.72 -4.67
CA LYS A 267 -20.24 -5.46 -5.23
C LYS A 267 -19.83 -5.26 -6.69
N ALA A 268 -18.83 -5.98 -7.18
CA ALA A 268 -18.24 -5.83 -8.52
C ALA A 268 -19.25 -5.84 -9.68
N ASP A 269 -20.36 -6.57 -9.55
CA ASP A 269 -21.43 -6.61 -10.56
C ASP A 269 -22.18 -5.27 -10.69
N GLU A 270 -22.35 -4.55 -9.58
CA GLU A 270 -23.03 -3.24 -9.58
C GLU A 270 -22.19 -2.14 -10.26
N PHE A 271 -20.89 -2.39 -10.47
CA PHE A 271 -19.95 -1.37 -10.94
C PHE A 271 -20.22 -1.00 -12.39
N ALA A 272 -20.71 -1.94 -13.21
CA ALA A 272 -21.02 -1.70 -14.61
C ALA A 272 -22.16 -0.67 -14.80
N TYR A 273 -23.01 -0.50 -13.79
CA TYR A 273 -24.17 0.40 -13.84
C TYR A 273 -23.89 1.80 -13.27
N ARG A 274 -22.87 1.92 -12.40
CA ARG A 274 -22.63 3.14 -11.60
C ARG A 274 -21.40 3.94 -12.03
N VAL A 275 -20.42 3.26 -12.64
CA VAL A 275 -19.18 3.86 -13.11
C VAL A 275 -19.31 4.28 -14.56
#